data_AF-A0A850C2G6-F1
#
_entry.id   AF-A0A850C2G6-F1
#
_cell.length_a   1.000
_cell.length_b   1.000
_cell.length_c   1.000
_cell.angle_alpha   90.00
_cell.angle_beta   90.00
_cell.angle_gamma   90.00
#
_symmetry.space_group_name_H-M   'P 1'
#
loop_
_entity.id
_entity.type
_entity.pdbx_description
1 polymer ?
#
loop_
_entity_poly.entity_id
_entity_poly.type
_entity_poly.pdbx_seq_one_letter_code
_entity_poly.pdbx_strand_id
1 'polypeptide(L)'
;MLRGNRELWLAFLAMIAITGVYGLVVVLMREIPPASELFGHGIGIIGFVFMLMTETLYSIRKRSRSVRWGRMSAWLQFHIFTGLVGPYMVLLHTSWKFNGLAGATTLLTVIIVISGFVGRYIFTRIPRTMDGLEIEGTLSQEALKQARRLLALWHTIHIPIGMALFVSAFVHIGAALYYATFLK
;
A
#
# COMPACT_ATOMS: atom_id res chain seq x y z
N MET A 1 4.99 2.19 -18.85
CA MET A 1 6.14 2.62 -18.01
C MET A 1 5.61 3.44 -16.85
N LEU A 2 6.16 3.33 -15.64
CA LEU A 2 5.98 4.32 -14.56
C LEU A 2 6.91 5.52 -14.82
N ARG A 3 6.78 6.18 -15.98
CA ARG A 3 7.55 7.39 -16.29
C ARG A 3 6.94 8.64 -15.65
N GLY A 4 5.64 8.61 -15.35
CA GLY A 4 4.94 9.69 -14.67
C GLY A 4 4.71 9.38 -13.20
N ASN A 5 4.57 10.43 -12.39
CA ASN A 5 4.16 10.35 -10.99
C ASN A 5 2.64 10.39 -10.83
N ARG A 6 1.88 9.95 -11.86
CA ARG A 6 0.43 10.12 -11.91
C ARG A 6 -0.26 9.39 -10.76
N GLU A 7 0.14 8.16 -10.48
CA GLU A 7 -0.39 7.37 -9.37
C GLU A 7 -0.14 8.03 -8.01
N LEU A 8 1.01 8.72 -7.85
CA LEU A 8 1.33 9.45 -6.62
C LEU A 8 0.48 10.70 -6.48
N TRP A 9 0.31 11.48 -7.55
CA TRP A 9 -0.58 12.64 -7.54
C TRP A 9 -2.04 12.25 -7.29
N LEU A 10 -2.51 11.18 -7.91
CA LEU A 10 -3.86 10.65 -7.66
C LEU A 10 -4.01 10.18 -6.21
N ALA A 11 -3.04 9.45 -5.66
CA ALA A 11 -3.06 9.02 -4.27
C ALA A 11 -3.05 10.23 -3.32
N PHE A 12 -2.22 11.24 -3.59
CA PHE A 12 -2.15 12.48 -2.81
C PHE A 12 -3.47 13.25 -2.82
N LEU A 13 -4.07 13.45 -3.99
CA LEU A 13 -5.39 14.08 -4.12
C LEU A 13 -6.48 13.29 -3.40
N ALA A 14 -6.47 11.95 -3.52
CA ALA A 14 -7.40 11.09 -2.81
C ALA A 14 -7.21 11.20 -1.29
N MET A 15 -5.96 11.22 -0.80
CA MET A 15 -5.66 11.41 0.62
C MET A 15 -6.17 12.76 1.12
N ILE A 16 -5.94 13.86 0.39
CA ILE A 16 -6.49 15.19 0.73
C ILE A 16 -8.01 15.16 0.80
N ALA A 17 -8.67 14.57 -0.20
CA ALA A 17 -10.13 14.47 -0.21
C ALA A 17 -10.64 13.66 0.99
N ILE A 18 -10.00 12.53 1.31
CA ILE A 18 -10.31 11.71 2.47
C ILE A 18 -10.06 12.49 3.78
N THR A 19 -8.96 13.24 3.89
CA THR A 19 -8.71 14.13 5.04
C THR A 19 -9.80 15.18 5.19
N GLY A 20 -10.24 15.78 4.08
CA GLY A 20 -11.31 16.77 4.08
C GLY A 20 -12.64 16.18 4.56
N VAL A 21 -13.02 15.00 4.08
CA VAL A 21 -14.22 14.29 4.53
C VAL A 21 -14.09 13.89 6.01
N TYR A 22 -12.96 13.33 6.42
CA TYR A 22 -12.70 12.94 7.80
C TYR A 22 -12.77 14.17 8.75
N GLY A 23 -12.14 15.28 8.36
CA GLY A 23 -12.16 16.53 9.11
C GLY A 23 -13.56 17.14 9.19
N LEU A 24 -14.35 17.07 8.11
CA LEU A 24 -15.75 17.49 8.14
C LEU A 24 -16.55 16.67 9.15
N VAL A 25 -16.39 15.34 9.18
CA VAL A 25 -17.05 14.48 10.17
C VAL A 25 -16.61 14.86 11.59
N VAL A 26 -15.31 15.09 11.83
CA VAL A 26 -14.81 15.54 13.14
C VAL A 26 -15.47 16.86 13.58
N VAL A 27 -15.61 17.83 12.67
CA VAL A 27 -16.24 19.13 12.98
C VAL A 27 -17.73 18.96 13.27
N LEU A 28 -18.44 18.12 12.50
CA LEU A 28 -19.87 17.90 12.65
C LEU A 28 -20.20 17.12 13.94
N MET A 29 -19.41 16.09 14.27
CA MET A 29 -19.63 15.24 15.44
C MET A 29 -18.98 15.81 16.72
N ARG A 30 -18.08 16.80 16.58
CA ARG A 30 -17.27 17.40 17.66
C ARG A 30 -16.38 16.39 18.41
N GLU A 31 -16.11 15.25 17.79
CA GLU A 31 -15.26 14.21 18.33
C GLU A 31 -14.52 13.47 17.20
N ILE A 32 -13.48 12.72 17.56
CA ILE A 32 -12.75 11.89 16.60
C ILE A 32 -13.56 10.61 16.37
N PRO A 33 -13.98 10.31 15.12
CA PRO A 33 -14.82 9.15 14.83
C PRO A 33 -14.19 7.86 15.36
N PRO A 34 -14.83 7.16 16.31
CA PRO A 34 -14.26 5.96 16.89
C PRO A 34 -14.28 4.81 15.88
N ALA A 35 -13.27 3.94 15.98
CA ALA A 35 -13.12 2.74 15.15
C ALA A 35 -14.35 1.81 15.10
N SER A 36 -15.18 1.84 16.13
CA SER A 36 -16.39 1.02 16.28
C SER A 36 -17.65 1.62 15.66
N GLU A 37 -17.67 2.93 15.39
CA GLU A 37 -18.82 3.60 14.81
C GLU A 37 -18.88 3.45 13.30
N LEU A 38 -20.05 3.68 12.69
CA LEU A 38 -20.28 3.42 11.27
C LEU A 38 -19.22 4.05 10.36
N PHE A 39 -18.86 5.32 10.59
CA PHE A 39 -17.88 6.02 9.76
C PHE A 39 -16.45 5.50 9.98
N GLY A 40 -16.01 5.42 11.25
CA GLY A 40 -14.68 4.93 11.61
C GLY A 40 -14.47 3.45 11.24
N HIS A 41 -15.51 2.62 11.36
CA HIS A 41 -15.48 1.23 10.95
C HIS A 41 -15.49 1.10 9.42
N GLY A 42 -16.36 1.86 8.73
CA GLY A 42 -16.47 1.86 7.28
C GLY A 42 -15.18 2.26 6.57
N ILE A 43 -14.48 3.29 7.07
CA ILE A 43 -13.18 3.70 6.50
C ILE A 43 -12.12 2.60 6.69
N GLY A 44 -12.16 1.88 7.82
CA GLY A 44 -11.31 0.72 8.09
C GLY A 44 -11.56 -0.43 7.12
N ILE A 45 -12.83 -0.78 6.85
CA ILE A 45 -13.21 -1.83 5.90
C ILE A 45 -12.72 -1.48 4.49
N ILE A 46 -13.03 -0.27 4.01
CA ILE A 46 -12.64 0.16 2.66
C ILE A 46 -11.11 0.20 2.53
N GLY A 47 -10.43 0.72 3.55
CA GLY A 47 -8.97 0.74 3.61
C GLY A 47 -8.36 -0.66 3.54
N PHE A 48 -8.89 -1.60 4.32
CA PHE A 48 -8.44 -3.00 4.31
C PHE A 48 -8.71 -3.69 2.96
N VAL A 49 -9.85 -3.42 2.32
CA VAL A 49 -10.14 -3.91 0.96
C VAL A 49 -9.09 -3.40 -0.03
N PHE A 50 -8.71 -2.12 0.03
CA PHE A 50 -7.65 -1.58 -0.83
C PHE A 50 -6.29 -2.23 -0.55
N MET A 51 -5.98 -2.51 0.72
CA MET A 51 -4.77 -3.27 1.07
C MET A 51 -4.81 -4.68 0.47
N LEU A 52 -5.92 -5.41 0.59
CA LEU A 52 -6.08 -6.74 -0.01
C LEU A 52 -5.95 -6.69 -1.55
N MET A 53 -6.52 -5.69 -2.20
CA MET A 53 -6.37 -5.48 -3.64
C MET A 53 -4.90 -5.27 -4.04
N THR A 54 -4.14 -4.55 -3.21
CA THR A 54 -2.71 -4.28 -3.41
C THR A 54 -1.90 -5.57 -3.43
N GLU A 55 -2.14 -6.46 -2.46
CA GLU A 55 -1.42 -7.73 -2.32
C GLU A 55 -1.83 -8.76 -3.40
N THR A 56 -3.13 -8.85 -3.67
CA THR A 56 -3.69 -9.94 -4.50
C THR A 56 -3.67 -9.63 -5.99
N LEU A 57 -4.20 -8.48 -6.43
CA LEU A 57 -4.50 -8.24 -7.84
C LEU A 57 -3.22 -8.12 -8.68
N TYR A 58 -2.20 -7.45 -8.16
CA TYR A 58 -0.90 -7.36 -8.82
C TYR A 58 -0.23 -8.73 -8.95
N SER A 59 -0.25 -9.52 -7.86
CA SER A 59 0.33 -10.86 -7.82
C SER A 59 -0.38 -11.83 -8.78
N ILE A 60 -1.71 -11.82 -8.81
CA ILE A 60 -2.53 -12.60 -9.75
C ILE A 60 -2.19 -12.21 -11.18
N ARG A 61 -2.18 -10.90 -11.48
CA ARG A 61 -1.86 -10.41 -12.83
C ARG A 61 -0.46 -10.79 -13.30
N LYS A 62 0.53 -10.79 -12.39
CA LYS A 62 1.90 -11.17 -12.70
C LYS A 62 2.05 -12.67 -12.98
N ARG A 63 1.23 -13.52 -12.32
CA ARG A 63 1.22 -14.98 -12.52
C ARG A 63 0.37 -15.41 -13.72
N SER A 64 -0.70 -14.69 -14.02
CA SER A 64 -1.57 -14.99 -15.17
C SER A 64 -0.93 -14.57 -16.49
N ARG A 65 -0.57 -15.57 -17.31
CA ARG A 65 -0.04 -15.36 -18.68
C ARG A 65 -1.12 -15.41 -19.77
N SER A 66 -2.29 -16.00 -19.46
CA SER A 66 -3.33 -16.31 -20.45
C SER A 66 -4.31 -15.15 -20.69
N VAL A 67 -4.52 -14.29 -19.69
CA VAL A 67 -5.59 -13.28 -19.73
C VAL A 67 -5.04 -11.89 -20.04
N ARG A 68 -5.55 -11.24 -21.09
CA ARG A 68 -5.14 -9.88 -21.54
C ARG A 68 -5.72 -8.75 -20.69
N TRP A 69 -5.63 -8.87 -19.37
CA TRP A 69 -6.09 -7.81 -18.45
C TRP A 69 -5.11 -6.64 -18.47
N GLY A 70 -5.29 -5.69 -19.40
CA GLY A 70 -4.55 -4.43 -19.45
C GLY A 70 -3.01 -4.51 -19.47
N ARG A 71 -2.36 -3.34 -19.48
CA ARG A 71 -0.90 -3.22 -19.48
C ARG A 71 -0.33 -3.45 -18.08
N MET A 72 0.81 -4.15 -17.97
CA MET A 72 1.46 -4.42 -16.68
C MET A 72 1.77 -3.15 -15.86
N SER A 73 2.13 -2.06 -16.52
CA SER A 73 2.38 -0.79 -15.82
C SER A 73 1.13 -0.18 -15.19
N ALA A 74 -0.06 -0.45 -15.73
CA ALA A 74 -1.32 0.04 -15.13
C ALA A 74 -1.61 -0.71 -13.82
N TRP A 75 -1.34 -2.02 -13.76
CA TRP A 75 -1.46 -2.80 -12.53
C TRP A 75 -0.47 -2.39 -11.47
N LEU A 76 0.76 -2.03 -11.86
CA LEU A 76 1.73 -1.48 -10.92
C LEU A 76 1.33 -0.10 -10.41
N GLN A 77 0.80 0.78 -11.28
CA GLN A 77 0.21 2.07 -10.86
C GLN A 77 -0.94 1.87 -9.88
N PHE A 78 -1.81 0.91 -10.18
CA PHE A 78 -2.94 0.55 -9.33
C PHE A 78 -2.46 0.03 -7.97
N HIS A 79 -1.50 -0.89 -7.94
CA HIS A 79 -0.86 -1.40 -6.71
C HIS A 79 -0.26 -0.27 -5.87
N ILE A 80 0.46 0.68 -6.47
CA ILE A 80 1.01 1.83 -5.74
C ILE A 80 -0.11 2.70 -5.18
N PHE A 81 -1.14 2.98 -5.98
CA PHE A 81 -2.28 3.79 -5.54
C PHE A 81 -3.01 3.16 -4.37
N THR A 82 -3.46 1.90 -4.49
CA THR A 82 -4.18 1.20 -3.42
C THR A 82 -3.27 0.94 -2.21
N GLY A 83 -1.97 0.73 -2.44
CA GLY A 83 -0.95 0.55 -1.41
C GLY A 83 -0.56 1.82 -0.66
N LEU A 84 -1.07 2.99 -1.07
CA LEU A 84 -0.95 4.24 -0.33
C LEU A 84 -2.29 4.64 0.30
N VAL A 85 -3.36 4.63 -0.49
CA VAL A 85 -4.69 5.06 -0.05
C VAL A 85 -5.28 4.09 0.98
N GLY A 86 -5.13 2.78 0.79
CA GLY A 86 -5.63 1.78 1.73
C GLY A 86 -5.02 1.91 3.13
N PRO A 87 -3.68 1.86 3.26
CA PRO A 87 -2.98 2.13 4.52
C PRO A 87 -3.33 3.46 5.17
N TYR A 88 -3.52 4.52 4.39
CA TYR A 88 -3.94 5.82 4.92
C TYR A 88 -5.33 5.78 5.56
N MET A 89 -6.29 5.12 4.90
CA MET A 89 -7.65 4.93 5.45
C MET A 89 -7.64 4.08 6.73
N VAL A 90 -6.82 3.03 6.77
CA VAL A 90 -6.64 2.19 7.98
C VAL A 90 -5.95 2.97 9.11
N LEU A 91 -5.02 3.88 8.80
CA LEU A 91 -4.44 4.75 9.80
C LEU A 91 -5.51 5.65 10.46
N LEU A 92 -6.42 6.22 9.66
CA LEU A 92 -7.53 7.05 10.18
C LEU A 92 -8.52 6.24 11.02
N HIS A 93 -8.74 4.95 10.70
CA HIS A 93 -9.54 4.04 11.50
C HIS A 93 -9.03 3.89 12.94
N THR A 94 -7.71 4.01 13.18
CA THR A 94 -7.14 3.88 14.54
C THR A 94 -7.62 4.94 15.51
N SER A 95 -8.26 6.02 15.04
CA SER A 95 -8.68 7.16 15.87
C SER A 95 -7.53 7.74 16.71
N TRP A 96 -6.30 7.65 16.19
CA TRP A 96 -5.05 8.05 16.86
C TRP A 96 -4.72 7.27 18.14
N LYS A 97 -5.25 6.05 18.29
CA LYS A 97 -4.98 5.15 19.41
C LYS A 97 -4.11 3.99 18.96
N PHE A 98 -2.88 3.91 19.47
CA PHE A 98 -1.86 2.93 19.06
C PHE A 98 -1.50 1.96 20.19
N ASN A 99 -2.45 1.10 20.58
CA ASN A 99 -2.27 0.17 21.70
C ASN A 99 -2.34 -1.29 21.26
N GLY A 100 -1.60 -2.16 21.96
CA GLY A 100 -1.63 -3.61 21.77
C GLY A 100 -1.43 -4.05 20.32
N LEU A 101 -2.19 -5.06 19.90
CA LEU A 101 -2.11 -5.62 18.55
C LEU A 101 -2.48 -4.61 17.45
N ALA A 102 -3.41 -3.69 17.70
CA ALA A 102 -3.79 -2.65 16.74
C ALA A 102 -2.62 -1.68 16.48
N GLY A 103 -1.91 -1.28 17.54
CA GLY A 103 -0.69 -0.48 17.45
C GLY A 103 0.41 -1.19 16.67
N ALA A 104 0.67 -2.46 16.98
CA ALA A 104 1.66 -3.27 16.24
C ALA A 104 1.31 -3.42 14.75
N THR A 105 0.04 -3.64 14.42
CA THR A 105 -0.47 -3.72 13.05
C THR A 105 -0.29 -2.39 12.32
N THR A 106 -0.52 -1.27 13.01
CA THR A 106 -0.27 0.08 12.46
C THR A 106 1.22 0.29 12.17
N LEU A 107 2.11 -0.12 13.06
CA LEU A 107 3.55 -0.02 12.85
C LEU A 107 3.98 -0.81 11.61
N LEU A 108 3.50 -2.05 11.45
CA LEU A 108 3.76 -2.85 10.25
C LEU A 108 3.21 -2.18 8.98
N THR A 109 2.05 -1.53 9.08
CA THR A 109 1.46 -0.73 7.99
C THR A 109 2.37 0.42 7.57
N VAL A 110 2.96 1.15 8.52
CA VAL A 110 3.91 2.23 8.21
C VAL A 110 5.18 1.67 7.57
N ILE A 111 5.72 0.58 8.11
CA ILE A 111 6.94 -0.07 7.59
C ILE A 111 6.74 -0.56 6.14
N ILE A 112 5.60 -1.17 5.81
CA ILE A 112 5.35 -1.66 4.44
C ILE A 112 5.24 -0.50 3.45
N VAL A 113 4.62 0.62 3.84
CA VAL A 113 4.50 1.81 2.98
C VAL A 113 5.88 2.40 2.69
N ILE A 114 6.70 2.59 3.72
CA ILE A 114 8.09 3.06 3.57
C ILE A 114 8.87 2.11 2.65
N SER A 115 8.76 0.80 2.89
CA SER A 115 9.39 -0.22 2.04
C SER A 115 8.91 -0.13 0.59
N GLY A 116 7.63 0.14 0.35
CA GLY A 116 7.08 0.37 -1.00
C GLY A 116 7.71 1.56 -1.72
N PHE A 117 7.93 2.68 -1.03
CA PHE A 117 8.64 3.83 -1.59
C PHE A 117 10.09 3.50 -1.97
N VAL A 118 10.80 2.73 -1.13
CA VAL A 118 12.14 2.23 -1.46
C VAL A 118 12.12 1.36 -2.72
N GLY A 119 11.14 0.46 -2.85
CA GLY A 119 10.96 -0.37 -4.05
C GLY A 119 10.73 0.45 -5.32
N ARG A 120 9.85 1.47 -5.24
CA ARG A 120 9.59 2.39 -6.37
C ARG A 120 10.84 3.19 -6.75
N TYR A 121 11.58 3.70 -5.76
CA TYR A 121 12.84 4.42 -6.00
C TYR A 121 13.84 3.55 -6.77
N ILE A 122 14.05 2.30 -6.34
CA ILE A 122 14.93 1.35 -7.04
C ILE A 122 14.38 1.05 -8.46
N PHE A 123 13.08 0.79 -8.60
CA PHE A 123 12.47 0.39 -9.87
C PHE A 123 12.55 1.48 -10.95
N THR A 124 12.33 2.75 -10.58
CA THR A 124 12.36 3.88 -11.52
C THR A 124 13.77 4.21 -12.02
N ARG A 125 14.81 3.75 -11.32
CA ARG A 125 16.23 3.92 -11.68
C ARG A 125 16.76 2.84 -12.63
N ILE A 126 15.96 1.85 -13.02
CA ILE A 126 16.37 0.79 -13.98
C ILE A 126 15.96 1.20 -15.41
N PRO A 127 16.90 1.65 -16.27
CA PRO A 127 16.60 1.90 -17.68
C PRO A 127 16.29 0.59 -18.41
N ARG A 128 15.30 0.58 -19.32
CA ARG A 128 14.82 -0.63 -20.00
C ARG A 128 14.57 -0.49 -21.52
N THR A 129 15.23 0.46 -22.19
CA THR A 129 15.12 0.60 -23.66
C THR A 129 16.47 0.90 -24.29
N MET A 130 16.71 0.36 -25.49
CA MET A 130 17.89 0.63 -26.32
C MET A 130 18.00 2.09 -26.76
N ASP A 131 16.91 2.86 -26.78
CA ASP A 131 16.98 4.32 -27.03
C ASP A 131 17.68 5.12 -25.91
N GLY A 132 17.88 4.53 -24.73
CA GLY A 132 18.75 5.10 -23.68
C GLY A 132 20.17 4.54 -23.70
N LEU A 133 20.45 3.57 -24.58
CA LEU A 133 21.77 2.98 -24.80
C LEU A 133 22.54 3.69 -25.93
N GLU A 134 21.87 4.44 -26.81
CA GLU A 134 22.55 5.16 -27.90
C GLU A 134 23.24 6.47 -27.46
N ILE A 135 22.86 7.04 -26.31
CA ILE A 135 23.46 8.31 -25.82
C ILE A 135 24.56 8.08 -24.77
N GLU A 136 24.64 6.89 -24.16
CA GLU A 136 25.58 6.58 -23.08
C GLU A 136 26.14 5.16 -23.26
N GLY A 137 27.12 5.02 -24.16
CA GLY A 137 27.85 3.77 -24.41
C GLY A 137 28.61 3.18 -23.20
N THR A 138 28.36 3.69 -21.99
CA THR A 138 29.05 3.34 -20.73
C THR A 138 28.14 3.35 -19.50
N LEU A 139 26.80 3.44 -19.61
CA LEU A 139 25.92 3.07 -18.50
C LEU A 139 26.14 1.59 -18.21
N SER A 140 27.04 1.35 -17.26
CA SER A 140 27.78 0.10 -17.20
C SER A 140 26.83 -1.03 -16.84
N GLN A 141 26.96 -2.18 -17.52
CA GLN A 141 26.14 -3.36 -17.27
C GLN A 141 26.14 -3.73 -15.77
N GLU A 142 27.20 -3.37 -15.06
CA GLU A 142 27.33 -3.45 -13.61
C GLU A 142 26.26 -2.65 -12.86
N ALA A 143 25.95 -1.41 -13.26
CA ALA A 143 24.90 -0.59 -12.62
C ALA A 143 23.50 -1.21 -12.79
N LEU A 144 23.20 -1.73 -13.98
CA LEU A 144 21.95 -2.47 -14.23
C LEU A 144 21.88 -3.76 -13.41
N LYS A 145 22.98 -4.50 -13.32
CA LYS A 145 23.09 -5.73 -12.51
C LYS A 145 22.91 -5.41 -11.02
N GLN A 146 23.50 -4.33 -10.54
CA GLN A 146 23.37 -3.87 -9.16
C GLN A 146 21.93 -3.46 -8.85
N ALA A 147 21.28 -2.69 -9.71
CA ALA A 147 19.89 -2.29 -9.51
C ALA A 147 18.94 -3.51 -9.50
N ARG A 148 19.18 -4.52 -10.36
CA ARG A 148 18.44 -5.80 -10.32
C ARG A 148 18.68 -6.58 -9.03
N ARG A 149 19.92 -6.60 -8.51
CA ARG A 149 20.26 -7.23 -7.22
C ARG A 149 19.55 -6.54 -6.06
N LEU A 150 19.60 -5.20 -6.01
CA LEU A 150 18.89 -4.41 -5.01
C LEU A 150 17.38 -4.66 -5.06
N LEU A 151 16.80 -4.72 -6.27
CA LEU A 151 15.39 -5.03 -6.43
C LEU A 151 15.06 -6.46 -5.95
N ALA A 152 15.94 -7.44 -6.18
CA ALA A 152 15.76 -8.80 -5.67
C ALA A 152 15.81 -8.85 -4.13
N LEU A 153 16.80 -8.18 -3.52
CA LEU A 153 16.92 -8.05 -2.07
C LEU A 153 15.71 -7.34 -1.47
N TRP A 154 15.25 -6.26 -2.10
CA TRP A 154 14.04 -5.57 -1.68
C TRP A 154 12.82 -6.51 -1.65
N HIS A 155 12.60 -7.33 -2.69
CA HIS A 155 11.50 -8.30 -2.69
C HIS A 155 11.60 -9.30 -1.53
N THR A 156 12.81 -9.76 -1.19
CA THR A 156 13.01 -10.71 -0.07
C THR A 156 12.68 -10.11 1.30
N ILE A 157 12.68 -8.78 1.43
CA ILE A 157 12.33 -8.08 2.67
C ILE A 157 10.87 -7.62 2.64
N HIS A 158 10.43 -7.02 1.53
CA HIS A 158 9.10 -6.44 1.39
C HIS A 158 7.98 -7.47 1.53
N ILE A 159 8.14 -8.65 0.91
CA ILE A 159 7.10 -9.70 0.92
C ILE A 159 6.86 -10.24 2.34
N PRO A 160 7.87 -10.66 3.12
CA PRO A 160 7.65 -11.08 4.50
C PRO A 160 7.02 -10.03 5.40
N ILE A 161 7.36 -8.74 5.22
CA ILE A 161 6.71 -7.65 5.96
C ILE A 161 5.22 -7.60 5.61
N GLY A 162 4.87 -7.71 4.33
CA GLY A 162 3.48 -7.78 3.88
C GLY A 162 2.74 -8.97 4.49
N MET A 163 3.36 -10.15 4.48
CA MET A 163 2.78 -11.35 5.11
C MET A 163 2.54 -11.15 6.61
N ALA A 164 3.53 -10.63 7.34
CA ALA A 164 3.39 -10.33 8.77
C ALA A 164 2.27 -9.32 9.05
N LEU A 165 2.18 -8.27 8.23
CA LEU A 165 1.12 -7.28 8.31
C LEU A 165 -0.27 -7.91 8.13
N PHE A 166 -0.48 -8.69 7.07
CA PHE A 166 -1.79 -9.30 6.82
C PHE A 166 -2.16 -10.32 7.88
N VAL A 167 -1.21 -11.14 8.35
CA VAL A 167 -1.44 -12.05 9.47
C VAL A 167 -1.87 -11.26 10.72
N SER A 168 -1.13 -10.20 11.07
CA SER A 168 -1.48 -9.33 12.21
C SER A 168 -2.86 -8.69 12.03
N ALA A 169 -3.20 -8.23 10.82
CA ALA A 169 -4.49 -7.63 10.51
C ALA A 169 -5.64 -8.63 10.63
N PHE A 170 -5.48 -9.86 10.12
CA PHE A 170 -6.49 -10.92 10.27
C PHE A 170 -6.70 -11.30 11.73
N VAL A 171 -5.62 -11.43 12.52
CA VAL A 171 -5.74 -11.69 13.96
C VAL A 171 -6.43 -10.52 14.67
N HIS A 172 -6.09 -9.28 14.32
CA HIS A 172 -6.74 -8.08 14.87
C HIS A 172 -8.25 -8.05 14.59
N ILE A 173 -8.65 -8.28 13.34
CA ILE A 173 -10.05 -8.32 12.93
C ILE A 173 -10.77 -9.50 13.60
N GLY A 174 -10.17 -10.69 13.61
CA GLY A 174 -10.74 -11.88 14.24
C GLY A 174 -10.96 -11.71 15.74
N ALA A 175 -9.98 -11.14 16.44
CA ALA A 175 -10.11 -10.79 17.85
C ALA A 175 -11.23 -9.77 18.06
N ALA A 176 -11.27 -8.70 17.28
CA ALA A 176 -12.30 -7.67 17.39
C ALA A 176 -13.72 -8.25 17.20
N LEU A 177 -13.92 -9.12 16.21
CA LEU A 177 -15.19 -9.80 15.97
C LEU A 177 -15.54 -10.78 17.09
N TYR A 178 -14.56 -11.54 17.59
CA TYR A 178 -14.76 -12.48 18.68
C TYR A 178 -15.23 -11.77 19.96
N TYR A 179 -14.50 -10.72 20.39
CA TYR A 179 -14.87 -9.93 21.57
C TYR A 179 -16.21 -9.21 21.39
N ALA A 180 -16.50 -8.70 20.19
CA ALA A 180 -17.77 -8.03 19.90
C ALA A 180 -18.99 -8.98 19.89
N THR A 181 -18.79 -10.29 19.63
CA THR A 181 -19.87 -11.28 19.49
C THR A 181 -20.10 -12.07 20.76
N PHE A 182 -19.04 -12.52 21.44
CA PHE A 182 -19.12 -13.51 22.51
C PHE A 182 -18.88 -12.97 23.91
N LEU A 183 -18.34 -11.75 24.03
CA LEU A 183 -17.99 -11.13 25.32
C LEU A 183 -18.75 -9.81 25.56
N LYS A 184 -19.87 -9.64 24.85
CA LYS A 184 -20.89 -8.62 25.16
C LYS A 184 -21.86 -9.11 26.23
#